data_AF-A0A963LT00-F1
#
_entry.id   AF-A0A963LT00-F1
#
_cell.length_a   1.000
_cell.length_b   1.000
_cell.length_c   1.000
_cell.angle_alpha   90.00
_cell.angle_beta   90.00
_cell.angle_gamma   90.00
#
_symmetry.space_group_name_H-M   'P 1'
#
loop_
_entity.id
_entity.type
_entity.pdbx_description
1 polymer ?
#
loop_
_entity_poly.entity_id
_entity_poly.type
_entity_poly.pdbx_seq_one_letter_code
_entity_poly.pdbx_strand_id
1 'polypeptide(L)' 'AQGEAALWRLYDAIRAETLLLRGAESDLLSHDTAQAMTTRGPRARLVEFPGVGHAPTLVASDQIDCVAVFLLGASQAEGG' A
#
# COMPACT_ATOMS: atom_id res chain seq x y z
N ALA A 1 11.84 -10.51 -15.50
CA ALA A 1 11.10 -9.80 -16.56
C ALA A 1 9.67 -10.32 -16.74
N GLN A 2 9.44 -11.56 -17.22
CA GLN A 2 8.07 -12.02 -17.53
C GLN A 2 7.17 -12.20 -16.29
N GLY A 3 7.73 -12.67 -15.16
CA GLY A 3 6.99 -12.79 -13.89
C GLY A 3 6.61 -11.44 -13.28
N GLU A 4 7.51 -10.46 -13.33
CA GLU A 4 7.24 -9.09 -12.87
C GLU A 4 6.11 -8.43 -13.67
N ALA A 5 6.13 -8.56 -15.00
CA ALA A 5 5.05 -8.06 -15.85
C ALA A 5 3.70 -8.76 -15.56
N ALA A 6 3.71 -10.03 -15.14
CA ALA A 6 2.50 -10.72 -14.70
C ALA A 6 1.97 -10.15 -13.37
N LEU A 7 2.83 -9.91 -12.38
CA LEU A 7 2.46 -9.29 -11.11
C LEU A 7 1.87 -7.89 -11.30
N TRP A 8 2.48 -7.08 -12.17
CA TRP A 8 1.95 -5.75 -12.48
C TRP A 8 0.57 -5.79 -13.14
N ARG A 9 0.32 -6.76 -14.03
CA ARG A 9 -1.02 -6.94 -14.60
C ARG A 9 -2.06 -7.34 -13.56
N LEU A 10 -1.68 -8.19 -12.60
CA LEU A 10 -2.55 -8.56 -11.48
C LEU A 10 -2.84 -7.35 -10.58
N TYR A 11 -1.81 -6.55 -10.28
CA TYR A 11 -1.96 -5.32 -9.51
C TYR A 11 -2.87 -4.32 -10.20
N ASP A 12 -2.70 -4.11 -11.52
CA ASP A 12 -3.54 -3.20 -12.31
C ASP A 12 -5.02 -3.59 -12.33
N ALA A 13 -5.33 -4.87 -12.12
CA ALA A 13 -6.70 -5.38 -12.11
C ALA A 13 -7.42 -5.17 -10.77
N ILE A 14 -6.73 -4.72 -9.72
CA ILE A 14 -7.33 -4.45 -8.41
C ILE A 14 -8.26 -3.23 -8.54
N ARG A 15 -9.52 -3.40 -8.14
CA ARG A 15 -10.55 -2.35 -8.16
C ARG A 15 -10.92 -1.80 -6.78
N ALA A 16 -10.46 -2.45 -5.72
CA ALA A 16 -10.72 -2.02 -4.35
C ALA A 16 -9.80 -0.85 -3.96
N GLU A 17 -10.30 0.02 -3.09
CA GLU A 17 -9.45 1.00 -2.43
C GLU A 17 -8.31 0.25 -1.71
N THR A 18 -7.09 0.75 -1.86
CA THR A 18 -5.89 0.03 -1.41
C THR A 18 -5.00 0.95 -0.59
N LEU A 19 -4.64 0.49 0.61
CA LEU A 19 -3.61 1.07 1.45
C LEU A 19 -2.33 0.23 1.33
N LEU A 20 -1.22 0.90 1.01
CA LEU A 20 0.11 0.30 0.97
C LEU A 20 0.92 0.78 2.17
N LEU A 21 1.26 -0.14 3.07
CA LEU A 21 2.13 0.12 4.22
C LEU A 21 3.53 -0.36 3.91
N ARG A 22 4.52 0.53 4.05
CA ARG A 22 5.92 0.23 3.80
C ARG A 22 6.78 0.67 4.98
N GLY A 23 7.71 -0.18 5.41
CA GLY A 23 8.80 0.27 6.26
C GLY A 23 9.79 1.09 5.43
N ALA A 24 10.23 2.26 5.92
CA ALA A 24 11.12 3.14 5.18
C ALA A 24 12.44 2.43 4.78
N GLU A 25 12.89 1.50 5.61
CA GLU A 25 14.12 0.71 5.48
C GLU A 25 13.86 -0.69 4.88
N SER A 26 12.68 -0.91 4.29
CA SER A 26 12.31 -2.16 3.62
C SER A 26 13.29 -2.51 2.50
N ASP A 27 13.86 -3.71 2.58
CA ASP A 27 14.77 -4.34 1.63
C ASP A 27 14.04 -5.16 0.55
N LEU A 28 12.81 -5.63 0.83
CA LEU A 28 12.02 -6.44 -0.11
C LEU A 28 11.17 -5.61 -1.07
N LEU A 29 10.53 -4.54 -0.58
CA LEU A 29 9.75 -3.61 -1.40
C LEU A 29 10.47 -2.26 -1.45
N SER A 30 11.02 -1.93 -2.62
CA SER A 30 11.73 -0.66 -2.82
C SER A 30 10.78 0.53 -2.80
N HIS A 31 11.31 1.70 -2.46
CA HIS A 31 10.57 2.96 -2.49
C HIS A 31 10.02 3.26 -3.89
N ASP A 32 10.84 3.09 -4.94
CA ASP A 32 10.42 3.33 -6.33
C ASP A 32 9.27 2.42 -6.77
N THR A 33 9.28 1.15 -6.33
CA THR A 33 8.18 0.22 -6.61
C THR A 33 6.91 0.67 -5.90
N ALA A 34 7.01 1.07 -4.63
CA ALA A 34 5.89 1.59 -3.86
C ALA A 34 5.32 2.90 -4.46
N GLN A 35 6.18 3.80 -4.93
CA GLN A 35 5.80 4.99 -5.70
C GLN A 35 5.03 4.61 -6.96
N ALA A 36 5.53 3.66 -7.75
CA ALA A 36 4.84 3.18 -8.95
C ALA A 36 3.43 2.65 -8.64
N MET A 37 3.27 1.91 -7.53
CA MET A 37 1.97 1.41 -7.05
C MET A 37 0.95 2.53 -6.76
N THR A 38 1.39 3.74 -6.42
CA THR A 38 0.47 4.89 -6.22
C THR A 38 -0.11 5.46 -7.52
N THR A 39 0.52 5.17 -8.65
CA THR A 39 0.19 5.80 -9.96
C THR A 39 -0.58 4.90 -10.92
N ARG A 40 -0.73 3.61 -10.59
CA ARG A 40 -1.37 2.60 -11.45
C ARG A 40 -2.30 1.68 -10.66
N GLY A 41 -3.09 0.89 -11.37
CA GLY A 41 -4.08 -0.01 -10.77
C GLY A 41 -4.99 0.71 -9.78
N PRO A 42 -5.06 0.24 -8.51
CA PRO A 42 -5.90 0.84 -7.49
C PRO A 42 -5.38 2.19 -6.99
N ARG A 43 -4.20 2.65 -7.46
CA ARG A 43 -3.55 3.89 -7.04
C ARG A 43 -3.42 3.96 -5.53
N ALA A 44 -2.71 2.98 -4.98
CA ALA A 44 -2.69 2.77 -3.54
C ALA A 44 -2.24 4.03 -2.78
N ARG A 45 -2.88 4.29 -1.64
CA ARG A 45 -2.39 5.28 -0.68
C ARG A 45 -1.15 4.70 0.00
N LEU A 46 0.01 5.31 -0.22
CA LEU A 46 1.26 4.88 0.39
C LEU A 46 1.47 5.56 1.75
N VAL A 47 1.79 4.78 2.77
CA VAL A 47 2.26 5.26 4.07
C VAL A 47 3.57 4.56 4.41
N GLU A 48 4.58 5.37 4.76
CA GLU A 48 5.92 4.90 5.10
C GLU A 48 6.25 5.14 6.58
N PHE A 49 6.79 4.12 7.24
CA PHE A 49 7.17 4.17 8.66
C PHE A 49 8.69 4.23 8.82
N PRO A 50 9.27 5.33 9.35
CA PRO A 50 10.70 5.43 9.63
C PRO A 50 11.17 4.38 10.66
N GLY A 51 12.40 3.86 10.55
CA GLY A 51 12.92 2.87 11.50
C GLY A 51 12.35 1.45 11.35
N VAL A 52 11.57 1.20 10.29
CA VAL A 52 10.90 -0.09 10.04
C VAL A 52 11.42 -0.72 8.76
N GLY A 53 11.83 -1.99 8.83
CA GLY A 53 12.21 -2.82 7.68
C GLY A 53 11.03 -3.56 7.04
N HIS A 54 11.25 -4.73 6.43
CA HIS A 54 10.16 -5.59 5.97
C HIS A 54 9.66 -6.50 7.10
N ALA A 55 8.42 -6.40 7.59
CA ALA A 55 7.37 -5.42 7.27
C ALA A 55 6.86 -4.74 8.55
N PRO A 56 6.14 -3.61 8.44
CA PRO A 56 5.39 -3.05 9.58
C PRO A 56 4.55 -4.14 10.25
N THR A 57 4.73 -4.35 11.55
CA THR A 57 4.15 -5.48 12.29
C THR A 57 2.73 -5.23 12.78
N LEU A 58 2.22 -4.00 12.63
CA LEU A 58 0.91 -3.56 13.09
C LEU A 58 0.73 -3.69 14.62
N VAL A 59 1.82 -3.55 15.38
CA VAL A 59 1.81 -3.55 16.85
C VAL A 59 1.89 -2.13 17.41
N ALA A 60 2.65 -1.26 16.74
CA ALA A 60 2.77 0.14 17.14
C ALA A 60 1.45 0.89 16.88
N SER A 61 1.09 1.80 17.79
CA SER A 61 -0.20 2.49 17.74
C SER A 61 -0.39 3.29 16.46
N ASP A 62 0.65 3.93 15.96
CA ASP A 62 0.65 4.68 14.69
C ASP A 62 0.32 3.80 13.48
N GLN A 63 0.82 2.56 13.46
CA GLN A 63 0.53 1.59 12.41
C GLN A 63 -0.91 1.09 12.49
N ILE A 64 -1.40 0.81 13.71
CA ILE A 64 -2.79 0.40 13.95
C ILE A 64 -3.74 1.52 13.56
N ASP A 65 -3.50 2.74 14.01
CA ASP A 65 -4.32 3.92 13.73
C ASP A 65 -4.40 4.19 12.23
N CYS A 66 -3.29 4.04 11.50
CA CYS A 66 -3.27 4.19 10.05
C CYS A 66 -4.24 3.23 9.34
N VAL A 67 -4.27 1.96 9.77
CA VAL A 67 -5.18 0.94 9.23
C VAL A 67 -6.62 1.21 9.67
N ALA A 68 -6.83 1.57 10.94
CA ALA A 68 -8.16 1.88 11.47
C ALA A 68 -8.79 3.07 10.74
N VAL A 69 -8.03 4.15 10.51
CA VAL A 69 -8.50 5.31 9.73
C VAL A 69 -8.88 4.91 8.32
N PHE A 70 -8.11 4.03 7.67
CA PHE A 70 -8.45 3.54 6.34
C PHE A 70 -9.74 2.72 6.32
N LEU A 71 -9.87 1.74 7.22
CA LEU A 71 -11.01 0.82 7.22
C LEU A 71 -12.30 1.48 7.72
N LEU A 72 -12.21 2.34 8.73
CA LEU A 72 -13.37 2.97 9.37
C LEU A 72 -13.73 4.33 8.75
N GLY A 73 -12.76 4.98 8.10
CA GLY A 73 -12.95 6.26 7.41
C GLY A 73 -13.49 6.11 5.97
N ALA A 74 -13.47 4.91 5.38
CA ALA A 74 -13.94 4.64 4.02
C ALA A 74 -15.47 4.54 3.87
N SER A 75 -16.23 5.38 4.59
CA SER A 75 -17.67 5.55 4.36
C SER A 75 -17.93 6.84 3.57
N GLN A 76 -17.57 6.84 2.28
CA GLN A 76 -18.27 7.54 1.19
C GLN A 76 -17.64 7.13 -0.16
N ALA A 77 -18.20 6.09 -0.81
CA ALA A 77 -17.99 5.86 -2.24
C ALA A 77 -19.19 5.10 -2.83
N GLU A 78 -20.37 5.71 -2.74
CA GLU A 78 -21.50 5.47 -3.64
C GLU A 78 -21.76 6.78 -4.39
N GLY A 79 -21.62 6.79 -5.72
CA GLY A 79 -22.10 7.90 -6.57
C GLY A 79 -21.11 8.36 -7.65
N GLY A 80 -21.30 7.83 -8.87
CA GLY A 80 -20.65 8.27 -10.10
C GLY A 80 -20.97 7.35 -11.27
#